data_AF-A0AAW9PVX6-F1
#
_entry.id   AF-A0AAW9PVX6-F1
#
_cell.length_a   1.000
_cell.length_b   1.000
_cell.length_c   1.000
_cell.angle_alpha   90.00
_cell.angle_beta   90.00
_cell.angle_gamma   90.00
#
_symmetry.space_group_name_H-M   'P 1'
#
loop_
_entity.id
_entity.type
_entity.pdbx_description
1 polymer ?
#
loop_
_entity_poly.entity_id
_entity_poly.type
_entity_poly.pdbx_seq_one_letter_code
_entity_poly.pdbx_strand_id
1 'polypeptide(L)'
;MPTTKLDVDLLEEQDRIRWNHQQIAEALPLVEESLCVGGTNSYAVQAAIAALHCQATRAEETDWKQIVRLYDLLDRLQPSPIVSLNRAVAVAMVSERRFLERRLGEVQP
;
A
#
# COMPACT_ATOMS: atom_id res chain seq x y z
N MET A 1 12.10 26.94 20.87
CA MET A 1 12.54 25.66 20.26
C MET A 1 12.04 25.63 18.83
N PRO A 2 12.90 25.51 17.81
CA PRO A 2 12.42 25.27 16.45
C PRO A 2 11.84 23.86 16.41
N THR A 3 10.53 23.76 16.14
CA THR A 3 9.90 22.51 15.73
C THR A 3 10.52 22.12 14.39
N THR A 4 11.45 21.16 14.41
CA THR A 4 11.93 20.50 13.20
C THR A 4 10.70 19.99 12.47
N LYS A 5 10.34 20.67 11.38
CA LYS A 5 9.36 20.19 10.43
C LYS A 5 9.91 18.83 9.99
N LEU A 6 9.20 17.74 10.26
CA LEU A 6 9.51 16.49 9.58
C LEU A 6 9.30 16.77 8.10
N ASP A 7 10.39 16.96 7.35
CA ASP A 7 10.39 16.90 5.88
C ASP A 7 10.16 15.43 5.51
N VAL A 8 8.94 14.97 5.69
CA VAL A 8 8.45 13.66 5.26
C VAL A 8 7.31 13.95 4.30
N ASP A 9 7.59 13.76 3.02
CA ASP A 9 6.57 13.81 1.98
C ASP A 9 5.55 12.69 2.24
N LEU A 10 4.26 12.98 1.99
CA LEU A 10 3.22 11.96 2.05
C LEU A 10 3.54 10.84 1.04
N LEU A 11 3.09 9.62 1.31
CA LEU A 11 3.39 8.47 0.45
C LEU A 11 2.93 8.67 -1.01
N GLU A 12 1.87 9.47 -1.22
CA GLU A 12 1.40 9.88 -2.56
C GLU A 12 2.25 10.95 -3.24
N GLU A 13 2.97 11.76 -2.46
CA GLU A 13 3.81 12.87 -2.92
C GLU A 13 5.25 12.43 -3.18
N GLN A 14 5.63 11.24 -2.72
CA GLN A 14 6.96 10.68 -2.94
C GLN A 14 7.23 10.40 -4.42
N ASP A 15 8.36 10.93 -4.91
CA ASP A 15 8.88 10.58 -6.22
C ASP A 15 9.43 9.15 -6.24
N ARG A 16 8.62 8.22 -6.76
CA ARG A 16 8.94 6.78 -6.85
C ARG A 16 10.08 6.46 -7.81
N ILE A 17 10.47 7.40 -8.69
CA ILE A 17 11.66 7.22 -9.53
C ILE A 17 12.91 7.15 -8.66
N ARG A 18 12.92 7.86 -7.52
CA ARG A 18 14.05 7.90 -6.58
C ARG A 18 14.15 6.68 -5.68
N TRP A 19 13.19 5.76 -5.73
CA TRP A 19 13.24 4.53 -4.95
C TRP A 19 14.37 3.62 -5.45
N ASN A 20 14.90 2.79 -4.56
CA ASN A 20 15.95 1.85 -4.94
C ASN A 20 15.33 0.65 -5.66
N HIS A 21 15.19 0.78 -6.99
CA HIS A 21 14.59 -0.25 -7.85
C HIS A 21 15.33 -1.58 -7.81
N GLN A 22 16.65 -1.58 -7.58
CA GLN A 22 17.42 -2.81 -7.44
C GLN A 22 17.02 -3.57 -6.16
N GLN A 23 16.91 -2.88 -5.02
CA GLN A 23 16.46 -3.49 -3.77
C GLN A 23 15.00 -3.93 -3.84
N ILE A 24 14.15 -3.17 -4.52
CA ILE A 24 12.75 -3.57 -4.75
C ILE A 24 12.71 -4.88 -5.55
N ALA A 25 13.43 -4.95 -6.67
CA ALA A 25 13.46 -6.15 -7.51
C ALA A 25 14.01 -7.38 -6.79
N GLU A 26 15.00 -7.19 -5.91
CA GLU A 26 15.54 -8.25 -5.05
C GLU A 26 14.53 -8.72 -3.99
N ALA A 27 13.76 -7.79 -3.41
CA ALA A 27 12.83 -8.09 -2.33
C ALA A 27 11.54 -8.78 -2.79
N LEU A 28 11.02 -8.45 -3.98
CA LEU A 28 9.72 -8.97 -4.46
C LEU A 28 9.63 -10.51 -4.44
N PRO A 29 10.60 -11.28 -4.98
CA PRO A 29 10.57 -12.74 -4.92
C PRO A 29 10.61 -13.28 -3.48
N LEU A 30 11.34 -12.62 -2.58
CA LEU A 30 11.44 -13.02 -1.17
C LEU A 30 10.10 -12.83 -0.43
N VAL A 31 9.34 -11.78 -0.78
CA VAL A 31 8.00 -11.57 -0.26
C VAL A 31 7.06 -12.69 -0.72
N GLU A 32 7.08 -13.05 -2.00
CA GLU A 32 6.28 -14.16 -2.53
C GLU A 32 6.63 -15.50 -1.89
N GLU A 33 7.92 -15.79 -1.72
CA GLU A 33 8.40 -16.99 -1.04
C GLU A 33 7.93 -17.02 0.42
N SER A 34 8.02 -15.89 1.14
CA SER A 34 7.61 -15.80 2.55
C SER A 34 6.13 -16.13 2.77
N LEU A 35 5.27 -15.79 1.80
CA LEU A 35 3.84 -16.10 1.83
C LEU A 35 3.56 -17.58 1.57
N CYS A 36 4.40 -18.26 0.78
CA CYS A 36 4.25 -19.66 0.40
C CYS A 36 4.86 -20.63 1.42
N VAL A 37 6.11 -20.38 1.83
CA VAL A 37 6.94 -21.34 2.59
C VAL A 37 6.90 -21.06 4.08
N GLY A 38 6.91 -19.79 4.49
CA GLY A 38 7.00 -19.38 5.90
C GLY A 38 5.67 -19.38 6.65
N GLY A 39 4.57 -19.65 5.95
CA GLY A 39 3.21 -19.48 6.45
C GLY A 39 2.83 -18.00 6.61
N THR A 40 1.53 -17.73 6.55
CA THR A 40 0.99 -16.37 6.63
C THR A 40 1.14 -15.80 8.05
N ASN A 41 2.27 -15.14 8.32
CA ASN A 41 2.52 -14.40 9.56
C ASN A 41 2.40 -12.88 9.34
N SER A 42 2.34 -12.10 10.43
CA SER A 42 2.15 -10.65 10.36
C SER A 42 3.23 -9.94 9.54
N TYR A 43 4.48 -10.38 9.62
CA TYR A 43 5.59 -9.78 8.86
C TYR A 43 5.49 -10.08 7.36
N ALA A 44 5.14 -11.31 6.98
CA ALA A 44 4.92 -11.66 5.58
C ALA A 44 3.76 -10.84 4.97
N VAL A 45 2.70 -10.60 5.73
CA VAL A 45 1.57 -9.77 5.29
C VAL A 45 1.95 -8.29 5.19
N GLN A 46 2.72 -7.76 6.15
CA GLN A 46 3.24 -6.39 6.09
C GLN A 46 4.18 -6.20 4.89
N ALA A 47 5.03 -7.19 4.61
CA ALA A 47 5.92 -7.17 3.45
C ALA A 47 5.13 -7.22 2.13
N ALA A 48 4.04 -7.99 2.08
CA ALA A 48 3.14 -8.02 0.92
C ALA A 48 2.45 -6.66 0.68
N ILE A 49 2.05 -5.96 1.75
CA ILE A 49 1.49 -4.60 1.64
C ILE A 49 2.55 -3.64 1.06
N ALA A 50 3.77 -3.68 1.60
CA ALA A 50 4.87 -2.85 1.10
C ALA A 50 5.19 -3.17 -0.38
N ALA A 51 5.23 -4.44 -0.76
CA ALA A 51 5.47 -4.88 -2.12
C ALA A 51 4.44 -4.29 -3.11
N LEU A 52 3.16 -4.20 -2.74
CA LEU A 52 2.12 -3.60 -3.59
C LEU A 52 2.30 -2.09 -3.80
N HIS A 53 2.82 -1.38 -2.79
CA HIS A 53 3.22 0.01 -2.98
C HIS A 53 4.42 0.12 -3.93
N CYS A 54 5.43 -0.73 -3.75
CA CYS A 54 6.65 -0.77 -4.58
C CYS A 54 6.39 -1.08 -6.05
N GLN A 55 5.39 -1.91 -6.36
CA GLN A 55 5.07 -2.31 -7.74
C GLN A 55 4.33 -1.25 -8.55
N ALA A 56 3.72 -0.25 -7.90
CA ALA A 56 2.97 0.78 -8.57
C ALA A 56 3.85 1.98 -8.94
N THR A 57 3.82 2.38 -10.21
CA THR A 57 4.60 3.53 -10.71
C THR A 57 4.06 4.84 -10.16
N ARG A 58 2.74 4.93 -9.96
CA ARG A 58 2.05 6.07 -9.34
C ARG A 58 1.23 5.63 -8.14
N ALA A 59 0.98 6.55 -7.20
CA ALA A 59 0.22 6.24 -5.99
C ALA A 59 -1.20 5.75 -6.29
N GLU A 60 -1.84 6.38 -7.26
CA GLU A 60 -3.16 6.02 -7.76
C GLU A 60 -3.20 4.66 -8.46
N GLU A 61 -2.07 4.10 -8.93
CA GLU A 61 -1.98 2.79 -9.59
C GLU A 61 -1.92 1.63 -8.61
N THR A 62 -1.54 1.89 -7.35
CA THR A 62 -1.47 0.90 -6.26
C THR A 62 -2.73 0.03 -6.21
N ASP A 63 -2.58 -1.29 -6.07
CA ASP A 63 -3.73 -2.20 -5.87
C ASP A 63 -4.28 -2.08 -4.44
N TRP A 64 -5.00 -0.98 -4.22
CA TRP A 64 -5.67 -0.69 -2.95
C TRP A 64 -6.68 -1.77 -2.56
N LYS A 65 -7.29 -2.47 -3.52
CA LYS A 65 -8.25 -3.56 -3.23
C LYS A 65 -7.52 -4.75 -2.61
N GLN A 66 -6.33 -5.08 -3.08
CA GLN A 66 -5.50 -6.12 -2.51
C GLN A 66 -4.93 -5.71 -1.15
N ILE A 67 -4.51 -4.46 -1.00
CA ILE A 67 -4.06 -3.91 0.28
C ILE A 67 -5.16 -4.00 1.36
N VAL A 68 -6.42 -3.68 1.03
CA VAL A 68 -7.54 -3.88 1.98
C VAL A 68 -7.64 -5.33 2.45
N ARG A 69 -7.55 -6.31 1.54
CA ARG A 69 -7.61 -7.74 1.88
C ARG A 69 -6.44 -8.17 2.76
N LEU A 70 -5.24 -7.61 2.52
CA LEU A 70 -4.07 -7.87 3.35
C LEU A 70 -4.21 -7.25 4.73
N TYR A 71 -4.81 -6.07 4.86
CA TYR A 71 -5.16 -5.51 6.17
C TYR A 71 -6.25 -6.30 6.89
N ASP A 72 -7.27 -6.83 6.20
CA ASP A 72 -8.26 -7.75 6.80
C ASP A 72 -7.61 -9.01 7.38
N LEU A 73 -6.53 -9.47 6.76
CA LEU A 73 -5.75 -10.60 7.22
C LEU A 73 -4.82 -10.21 8.38
N LEU A 74 -4.13 -9.07 8.26
CA LEU A 74 -3.24 -8.57 9.30
C LEU A 74 -4.00 -8.28 10.60
N ASP A 75 -5.21 -7.73 10.52
CA ASP A 75 -6.06 -7.45 11.70
C ASP A 75 -6.47 -8.73 12.44
N ARG A 76 -6.61 -9.85 11.71
CA ARG A 76 -6.86 -11.18 12.31
C ARG A 76 -5.60 -11.77 12.97
N LEU A 77 -4.43 -11.53 12.40
CA LEU A 77 -3.14 -12.05 12.90
C LEU A 77 -2.59 -11.21 14.07
N GLN A 78 -2.78 -9.89 13.99
CA GLN A 78 -2.25 -8.91 14.93
C GLN A 78 -3.25 -7.74 15.08
N PRO A 79 -4.32 -7.93 15.87
CA PRO A 79 -5.31 -6.88 16.10
C PRO A 79 -4.67 -5.66 16.74
N SER A 80 -4.85 -4.48 16.12
CA SER A 80 -4.29 -3.23 16.63
C SER A 80 -5.03 -2.03 16.05
N PRO A 81 -5.25 -0.94 16.83
CA PRO A 81 -5.85 0.29 16.33
C PRO A 81 -5.15 0.85 15.09
N ILE A 82 -3.83 0.68 14.99
CA ILE A 82 -3.04 1.15 13.83
C ILE A 82 -3.35 0.32 12.58
N VAL A 83 -3.55 -1.00 12.73
CA VAL A 83 -3.93 -1.86 11.60
C VAL A 83 -5.33 -1.51 11.11
N SER A 84 -6.28 -1.33 12.03
CA SER A 84 -7.65 -0.92 11.68
C SER A 84 -7.70 0.48 11.04
N LEU A 85 -6.87 1.42 11.51
CA LEU A 85 -6.74 2.75 10.91
C LEU A 85 -6.19 2.67 9.49
N ASN A 86 -5.07 1.98 9.27
CA ASN A 86 -4.47 1.84 7.95
C ASN A 86 -5.40 1.15 6.96
N ARG A 87 -6.18 0.17 7.44
CA ARG A 87 -7.26 -0.45 6.66
C ARG A 87 -8.31 0.57 6.21
N ALA A 88 -8.76 1.44 7.11
CA ALA A 88 -9.75 2.46 6.79
C ALA A 88 -9.24 3.42 5.70
N VAL A 89 -7.96 3.81 5.77
CA VAL A 89 -7.30 4.59 4.71
C VAL A 89 -7.33 3.82 3.37
N ALA A 90 -6.94 2.55 3.36
CA ALA A 90 -6.96 1.75 2.13
C ALA A 90 -8.38 1.63 1.52
N VAL A 91 -9.42 1.52 2.36
CA VAL A 91 -10.84 1.52 1.91
C VAL A 91 -11.24 2.87 1.30
N ALA A 92 -10.78 3.98 1.88
CA ALA A 92 -11.01 5.31 1.33
C ALA A 92 -10.40 5.46 -0.07
N MET A 93 -9.15 4.99 -0.26
CA MET A 93 -8.46 5.04 -1.56
C MET A 93 -9.18 4.23 -2.66
N VAL A 94 -9.74 3.06 -2.32
CA VAL A 94 -10.58 2.29 -3.26
C VAL A 94 -11.83 3.07 -3.68
N SER A 95 -12.43 3.80 -2.72
CA SER A 95 -13.67 4.55 -2.92
C SER A 95 -13.44 5.79 -3.79
N GLU A 96 -12.33 6.49 -3.57
CA GLU A 96 -11.91 7.65 -4.37
C GLU A 96 -11.64 7.28 -5.83
N ARG A 97 -10.89 6.19 -6.08
CA ARG A 97 -10.67 5.70 -7.46
C ARG A 97 -11.99 5.45 -8.20
N ARG A 98 -12.94 4.76 -7.56
CA ARG A 98 -14.28 4.50 -8.13
C ARG A 98 -15.08 5.77 -8.40
N PHE A 99 -14.87 6.83 -7.62
CA PHE A 99 -15.51 8.12 -7.85
C PHE A 99 -14.91 8.81 -9.08
N LEU A 100 -13.58 8.81 -9.23
CA LEU A 100 -12.89 9.37 -10.40
C LEU A 100 -13.25 8.63 -11.70
N GLU A 101 -13.29 7.30 -11.68
CA GLU A 101 -13.69 6.48 -12.82
C GLU A 101 -15.12 6.81 -13.31
N ARG A 102 -16.07 6.98 -12.38
CA ARG A 102 -17.46 7.36 -12.71
C ARG A 102 -17.55 8.77 -13.30
N ARG A 103 -16.82 9.74 -12.73
CA ARG A 103 -16.79 11.11 -13.25
C ARG A 103 -16.17 11.20 -14.65
N LEU A 104 -15.14 10.41 -14.94
CA LEU A 104 -14.57 10.35 -16.29
C LEU A 104 -15.52 9.69 -17.29
N GLY A 105 -16.29 8.68 -16.86
CA GLY A 105 -17.32 8.05 -17.70
C GLY A 105 -18.53 8.94 -17.99
N GLU A 106 -18.83 9.92 -17.14
CA GLU A 106 -19.89 10.91 -17.35
C GLU A 106 -19.46 12.11 -18.24
N VAL A 107 -18.16 12.24 -18.55
CA VAL A 107 -17.57 13.37 -19.31
C VAL A 107 -17.13 12.93 -20.72
N GLN A 108 -17.99 12.19 -21.43
CA GLN A 108 -17.87 11.99 -22.87
C GLN A 108 -19.19 12.40 -23.56
N PRO A 109 -19.17 13.30 -24.55
CA PRO A 109 -20.38 13.81 -25.22
C PRO A 109 -21.07 12.77 -26.11
#